data_AF-A0A6S6W8R5-F1
#
_entry.id   AF-A0A6S6W8R5-F1
#
_cell.length_a   1.000
_cell.length_b   1.000
_cell.length_c   1.000
_cell.angle_alpha   90.00
_cell.angle_beta   90.00
_cell.angle_gamma   90.00
#
_symmetry.space_group_name_H-M   'P 1'
#
loop_
_entity.id
_entity.type
_entity.pdbx_description
1 polymer ?
#
loop_
_entity_poly.entity_id
_entity_poly.type
_entity_poly.pdbx_seq_one_letter_code
_entity_poly.pdbx_strand_id
1 'polypeptide(L)'
;MFSKISIALLAASASAAVLPRDSTWEWNVDNFSSVCTAATCYYSFNVSAPAGPNGEPSFDANFCYGNSVQDYKSCGQVGLDVPGDVQTKEINLGRDVGATVLVQYTFTQGEVRYTYTGNRTVEHTGLEAGAIFTITPSEVSAVA
;
A
#
# COMPACT_ATOMS: atom_id res chain seq x y z
N MET A 1 26.94 -50.22 5.50
CA MET A 1 26.72 -49.04 6.38
C MET A 1 27.02 -47.78 5.58
N PHE A 2 26.03 -46.89 5.50
CA PHE A 2 26.07 -45.49 5.05
C PHE A 2 26.28 -45.20 3.54
N SER A 3 25.16 -45.26 2.80
CA SER A 3 25.00 -44.61 1.50
C SER A 3 24.84 -43.10 1.71
N LYS A 4 25.64 -42.31 0.97
CA LYS A 4 25.69 -40.85 1.06
C LYS A 4 24.51 -40.26 0.27
N ILE A 5 23.57 -39.61 0.95
CA ILE A 5 22.49 -38.85 0.33
C ILE A 5 23.02 -37.45 0.05
N SER A 6 23.23 -37.14 -1.23
CA SER A 6 23.53 -35.79 -1.69
C SER A 6 22.23 -34.97 -1.73
N ILE A 7 22.15 -33.93 -0.92
CA ILE A 7 21.07 -32.95 -0.95
C ILE A 7 21.42 -31.93 -2.04
N ALA A 8 20.68 -31.96 -3.16
CA ALA A 8 20.74 -30.90 -4.14
C ALA A 8 19.93 -29.70 -3.61
N LEU A 9 20.60 -28.59 -3.28
CA LEU A 9 19.95 -27.31 -3.06
C LEU A 9 19.47 -26.78 -4.42
N LEU A 10 18.15 -26.83 -4.66
CA LEU A 10 17.56 -26.01 -5.72
C LEU A 10 17.55 -24.55 -5.24
N ALA A 11 18.45 -23.75 -5.80
CA ALA A 11 18.39 -22.31 -5.67
C ALA A 11 17.18 -21.79 -6.45
N ALA A 12 16.09 -21.47 -5.75
CA ALA A 12 14.96 -20.77 -6.33
C ALA A 12 15.41 -19.34 -6.67
N SER A 13 15.66 -19.08 -7.95
CA SER A 13 15.89 -17.74 -8.47
C SER A 13 14.57 -16.98 -8.51
N ALA A 14 14.32 -16.14 -7.51
CA ALA A 14 13.19 -15.21 -7.50
C ALA A 14 13.30 -14.27 -8.71
N SER A 15 12.44 -14.50 -9.71
CA SER A 15 12.34 -13.63 -10.88
C SER A 15 11.31 -12.56 -10.58
N ALA A 16 11.74 -11.33 -10.35
CA ALA A 16 10.83 -10.19 -10.25
C ALA A 16 10.28 -9.90 -11.66
N ALA A 17 9.03 -10.30 -11.92
CA ALA A 17 8.35 -9.96 -13.15
C ALA A 17 7.98 -8.47 -13.13
N VAL A 18 8.39 -7.73 -14.16
CA VAL A 18 7.91 -6.36 -14.39
C VAL A 18 6.48 -6.47 -14.91
N LEU A 19 5.49 -6.20 -14.06
CA LEU A 19 4.09 -6.21 -14.47
C LEU A 19 3.73 -4.90 -15.19
N PRO A 20 2.79 -4.94 -16.16
CA PRO A 20 2.33 -3.74 -16.83
C PRO A 20 1.75 -2.74 -15.81
N ARG A 21 2.27 -1.51 -15.82
CA ARG A 21 1.67 -0.39 -15.07
C ARG A 21 0.46 0.08 -15.86
N ASP A 22 -0.74 -0.17 -15.34
CA ASP A 22 -1.95 0.39 -15.94
C ASP A 22 -2.34 1.67 -15.20
N SER A 23 -2.25 2.80 -15.90
CA SER A 23 -2.56 4.12 -15.34
C SER A 23 -4.05 4.35 -15.06
N THR A 24 -4.92 3.39 -15.38
CA THR A 24 -6.37 3.50 -15.19
C THR A 24 -6.88 2.93 -13.87
N TRP A 25 -6.05 2.19 -13.13
CA TRP A 25 -6.44 1.64 -11.84
C TRP A 25 -6.24 2.66 -10.71
N GLU A 26 -7.30 3.35 -10.33
CA GLU A 26 -7.27 4.36 -9.28
C GLU A 26 -7.75 3.81 -7.94
N TRP A 27 -7.00 4.11 -6.88
CA TRP A 27 -7.38 3.87 -5.50
C TRP A 27 -8.01 5.13 -4.93
N ASN A 28 -9.25 5.02 -4.47
CA ASN A 28 -9.98 6.14 -3.89
C ASN A 28 -9.64 6.28 -2.41
N VAL A 29 -9.04 7.41 -2.04
CA VAL A 29 -8.83 7.82 -0.66
C VAL A 29 -9.97 8.72 -0.24
N ASP A 30 -10.60 8.37 0.89
CA ASP A 30 -11.71 9.10 1.47
C ASP A 30 -11.41 9.52 2.91
N ASN A 31 -12.02 10.65 3.30
CA ASN A 31 -11.94 11.23 4.63
C ASN A 31 -10.49 11.42 5.12
N PHE A 32 -9.59 11.93 4.27
CA PHE A 32 -8.20 12.18 4.63
C PHE A 32 -8.06 13.38 5.57
N SER A 33 -7.55 13.10 6.77
CA SER A 33 -7.10 14.08 7.74
C SER A 33 -5.61 13.94 7.97
N SER A 34 -4.89 15.06 8.03
CA SER A 34 -3.50 15.12 8.49
C SER A 34 -3.28 16.35 9.37
N VAL A 35 -2.90 16.11 10.63
CA VAL A 35 -2.73 17.14 11.67
C VAL A 35 -1.31 17.11 12.19
N CYS A 36 -0.61 18.25 12.08
CA CYS A 36 0.77 18.38 12.54
C CYS A 36 0.88 18.97 13.94
N THR A 37 1.69 18.32 14.77
CA THR A 37 2.23 18.87 16.01
C THR A 37 3.62 19.44 15.75
N ALA A 38 4.28 19.95 16.79
CA ALA A 38 5.68 20.37 16.69
C ALA A 38 6.66 19.21 16.40
N ALA A 39 6.27 17.95 16.66
CA ALA A 39 7.15 16.79 16.55
C ALA A 39 6.86 15.91 15.32
N THR A 40 5.60 15.73 14.97
CA THR A 40 5.17 14.87 13.86
C THR A 40 3.76 15.22 13.39
N CYS A 41 3.37 14.75 12.21
CA CYS A 41 1.98 14.79 11.77
C CYS A 41 1.33 13.43 11.93
N TYR A 42 0.04 13.45 12.23
CA TYR A 42 -0.81 12.28 12.39
C TYR A 42 -1.82 12.28 11.26
N TYR A 43 -1.94 11.15 10.58
CA TYR A 43 -2.86 10.99 9.46
C TYR A 43 -3.92 9.94 9.76
N SER A 44 -5.08 10.09 9.12
CA SER A 44 -6.16 9.12 9.12
C SER A 44 -6.93 9.21 7.80
N PHE A 45 -7.28 8.07 7.21
CA PHE A 45 -8.14 7.99 6.02
C PHE A 45 -8.70 6.57 5.84
N ASN A 46 -9.59 6.41 4.87
CA ASN A 46 -9.97 5.12 4.30
C ASN A 46 -9.50 5.07 2.85
N VAL A 47 -9.23 3.87 2.34
CA VAL A 47 -8.84 3.68 0.95
C VAL A 47 -9.52 2.44 0.36
N SER A 48 -10.04 2.57 -0.84
CA SER A 48 -10.63 1.47 -1.59
C SER A 48 -10.14 1.44 -3.02
N ALA A 49 -10.22 0.28 -3.64
CA ALA A 49 -9.93 0.11 -5.04
C ALA A 49 -10.92 -0.86 -5.69
N PRO A 50 -11.37 -0.59 -6.92
CA PRO A 50 -12.08 -1.59 -7.71
C PRO A 50 -11.14 -2.75 -8.07
N ALA A 51 -11.68 -3.82 -8.63
CA ALA A 51 -10.85 -4.85 -9.25
C ALA A 51 -9.98 -4.21 -10.34
N GLY A 52 -8.71 -4.60 -10.37
CA GLY A 52 -7.76 -4.05 -11.33
C GLY A 52 -7.91 -4.65 -12.73
N PRO A 53 -7.31 -3.99 -13.74
CA PRO A 53 -7.47 -4.35 -15.15
C PRO A 53 -6.88 -5.73 -15.51
N ASN A 54 -5.96 -6.27 -14.70
CA ASN A 54 -5.34 -7.57 -14.93
C ASN A 54 -5.86 -8.65 -13.97
N GLY A 55 -6.99 -8.41 -13.29
CA GLY A 55 -7.56 -9.34 -12.32
C GLY A 55 -7.02 -9.16 -10.91
N GLU A 56 -6.45 -8.00 -10.58
CA GLU A 56 -6.15 -7.63 -9.21
C GLU A 56 -7.45 -7.58 -8.39
N PRO A 57 -7.49 -8.12 -7.16
CA PRO A 57 -8.71 -8.11 -6.36
C PRO A 57 -9.05 -6.69 -5.90
N SER A 58 -10.33 -6.35 -5.88
CA SER A 58 -10.82 -5.15 -5.21
C SER A 58 -10.52 -5.20 -3.72
N PHE A 59 -10.42 -4.02 -3.09
CA PHE A 59 -10.31 -3.94 -1.64
C PHE A 59 -11.03 -2.72 -1.07
N ASP A 60 -11.45 -2.85 0.18
CA ASP A 60 -11.85 -1.75 1.04
C ASP A 60 -11.01 -1.82 2.32
N ALA A 61 -10.27 -0.77 2.62
CA ALA A 61 -9.45 -0.65 3.81
C ALA A 61 -9.88 0.58 4.63
N ASN A 62 -10.26 0.33 5.88
CA ASN A 62 -10.77 1.33 6.79
C ASN A 62 -9.82 1.52 7.97
N PHE A 63 -9.91 2.70 8.59
CA PHE A 63 -9.09 3.06 9.76
C PHE A 63 -7.60 2.97 9.43
N CYS A 64 -7.19 3.54 8.29
CA CYS A 64 -5.78 3.70 7.95
C CYS A 64 -5.25 4.94 8.68
N TYR A 65 -4.57 4.74 9.82
CA TYR A 65 -4.06 5.85 10.63
C TYR A 65 -2.63 5.63 11.10
N GLY A 66 -1.91 6.74 11.26
CA GLY A 66 -0.48 6.71 11.51
C GLY A 66 0.12 8.06 11.85
N ASN A 67 1.46 8.12 11.79
CA ASN A 67 2.20 9.36 11.88
C ASN A 67 3.31 9.41 10.82
N SER A 68 3.93 10.56 10.59
CA SER A 68 4.88 10.71 9.47
C SER A 68 6.30 10.18 9.74
N VAL A 69 6.56 9.60 10.93
CA VAL A 69 7.90 9.06 11.29
C VAL A 69 7.95 7.53 11.32
N GLN A 70 6.83 6.87 11.03
CA GLN A 70 6.75 5.40 10.97
C GLN A 70 6.91 4.89 9.53
N ASP A 71 7.20 3.60 9.40
CA ASP A 71 7.12 2.88 8.14
C ASP A 71 5.69 2.43 7.81
N TYR A 72 5.53 1.71 6.70
CA TYR A 72 4.23 1.18 6.29
C TYR A 72 3.53 0.46 7.44
N LYS A 73 2.29 0.87 7.69
CA LYS A 73 1.44 0.32 8.73
C LYS A 73 0.12 -0.14 8.14
N SER A 74 -0.29 -1.36 8.47
CA SER A 74 -1.56 -1.93 8.06
C SER A 74 -2.74 -1.09 8.54
N CYS A 75 -3.75 -0.96 7.69
CA CYS A 75 -5.02 -0.34 8.08
C CYS A 75 -5.73 -1.19 9.15
N GLY A 76 -6.54 -0.55 10.00
CA GLY A 76 -7.20 -1.24 11.11
C GLY A 76 -8.19 -2.31 10.67
N GLN A 77 -8.77 -2.17 9.48
CA GLN A 77 -9.64 -3.16 8.88
C GLN A 77 -9.41 -3.23 7.38
N VAL A 78 -9.28 -4.44 6.85
CA VAL A 78 -9.33 -4.73 5.42
C VAL A 78 -10.53 -5.66 5.20
N GLY A 79 -11.28 -5.47 4.12
CA GLY A 79 -12.46 -6.28 3.80
C GLY A 79 -12.18 -7.79 3.90
N LEU A 80 -13.13 -8.56 4.40
CA LEU A 80 -12.94 -10.00 4.68
C LEU A 80 -12.61 -10.82 3.43
N ASP A 81 -13.02 -10.35 2.26
CA ASP A 81 -12.79 -10.99 0.96
C ASP A 81 -11.49 -10.54 0.28
N VAL A 82 -10.68 -9.70 0.95
CA VAL A 82 -9.41 -9.24 0.41
C VAL A 82 -8.32 -10.28 0.71
N PRO A 83 -7.69 -10.91 -0.30
CA PRO A 83 -6.69 -11.96 -0.10
C PRO A 83 -5.30 -11.36 0.25
N GLY A 84 -5.27 -10.35 1.10
CA GLY A 84 -4.13 -9.45 1.23
C GLY A 84 -4.19 -8.47 2.41
N ASP A 85 -3.24 -7.53 2.39
CA ASP A 85 -3.13 -6.44 3.36
C ASP A 85 -2.98 -5.11 2.63
N VAL A 86 -3.51 -4.06 3.23
CA VAL A 86 -3.39 -2.68 2.77
C VAL A 86 -2.66 -1.89 3.84
N GLN A 87 -1.48 -1.41 3.48
CA GLN A 87 -0.60 -0.67 4.37
C GLN A 87 -0.41 0.75 3.87
N THR A 88 -0.19 1.67 4.81
CA THR A 88 -0.11 3.10 4.50
C THR A 88 1.06 3.74 5.22
N LYS A 89 1.58 4.80 4.62
CA LYS A 89 2.64 5.64 5.18
C LYS A 89 2.39 7.09 4.76
N GLU A 90 2.81 8.03 5.60
CA GLU A 90 2.85 9.44 5.24
C GLU A 90 4.30 9.93 5.35
N ILE A 91 4.73 10.72 4.36
CA ILE A 91 5.99 11.47 4.42
C ILE A 91 5.62 12.95 4.52
N ASN A 92 5.89 13.56 5.67
CA ASN A 92 5.71 14.99 5.88
C ASN A 92 6.74 15.79 5.08
N LEU A 93 6.29 16.72 4.24
CA LEU A 93 7.14 17.58 3.42
C LEU A 93 7.35 18.97 4.03
N GLY A 94 6.74 19.22 5.20
CA GLY A 94 6.71 20.50 5.88
C GLY A 94 5.28 20.94 6.15
N ARG A 95 5.06 21.54 7.32
CA ARG A 95 3.73 21.94 7.81
C ARG A 95 2.93 22.78 6.82
N ASP A 96 3.60 23.66 6.07
CA ASP A 96 2.96 24.58 5.12
C ASP A 96 3.09 24.10 3.66
N VAL A 97 3.61 22.88 3.45
CA VAL A 97 3.78 22.26 2.12
C VAL A 97 2.80 21.10 1.93
N GLY A 98 2.60 20.29 2.98
CA GLY A 98 1.75 19.10 2.94
C GLY A 98 2.52 17.81 3.15
N ALA A 99 1.92 16.71 2.70
CA ALA A 99 2.44 15.37 2.86
C ALA A 99 2.31 14.54 1.58
N THR A 100 3.24 13.61 1.40
CA THR A 100 3.06 12.49 0.47
C THR A 100 2.39 11.34 1.21
N VAL A 101 1.19 10.97 0.76
CA VAL A 101 0.48 9.78 1.22
C VAL A 101 0.90 8.62 0.32
N LEU A 102 1.37 7.53 0.93
CA LEU A 102 1.74 6.30 0.25
C LEU A 102 0.80 5.18 0.69
N VAL A 103 0.32 4.41 -0.29
CA VAL A 103 -0.48 3.22 -0.07
C VAL A 103 0.26 2.05 -0.70
N GLN A 104 0.27 0.93 0.00
CA GLN A 104 0.80 -0.34 -0.48
C GLN A 104 -0.29 -1.40 -0.32
N TYR A 105 -0.63 -2.05 -1.42
CA TYR A 105 -1.56 -3.17 -1.42
C TYR A 105 -0.81 -4.43 -1.80
N THR A 106 -0.90 -5.44 -0.94
CA THR A 106 -0.24 -6.72 -1.15
C THR A 106 -1.23 -7.86 -1.07
N PHE A 107 -1.24 -8.74 -2.07
CA PHE A 107 -2.12 -9.91 -2.11
C PHE A 107 -1.42 -11.11 -2.73
N THR A 108 -1.97 -12.31 -2.52
CA THR A 108 -1.44 -13.55 -3.11
C THR A 108 -2.41 -14.10 -4.15
N GLN A 109 -1.92 -14.46 -5.33
CA GLN A 109 -2.67 -15.25 -6.32
C GLN A 109 -1.84 -16.48 -6.72
N GLY A 110 -2.36 -17.67 -6.43
CA GLY A 110 -1.59 -18.90 -6.54
C GLY A 110 -0.40 -18.89 -5.59
N GLU A 111 0.81 -19.11 -6.12
CA GLU A 111 2.07 -19.07 -5.36
C GLU A 111 2.74 -17.68 -5.36
N VAL A 112 2.18 -16.72 -6.12
CA VAL A 112 2.82 -15.41 -6.32
C VAL A 112 2.23 -14.37 -5.38
N ARG A 113 3.09 -13.69 -4.63
CA ARG A 113 2.78 -12.49 -3.85
C ARG A 113 3.01 -11.25 -4.69
N TYR A 114 1.96 -10.48 -4.91
CA TYR A 114 1.97 -9.22 -5.65
C TYR A 114 1.94 -8.05 -4.68
N THR A 115 2.78 -7.05 -4.89
CA THR A 115 2.80 -5.81 -4.11
C THR A 115 2.74 -4.62 -5.05
N TYR A 116 1.67 -3.84 -4.92
CA TYR A 116 1.44 -2.58 -5.62
C TYR A 116 1.69 -1.43 -4.66
N THR A 117 2.36 -0.37 -5.12
CA THR A 117 2.57 0.85 -4.35
C THR A 117 2.18 2.06 -5.19
N GLY A 118 1.43 2.96 -4.58
CA GLY A 118 1.03 4.23 -5.16
C GLY A 118 1.22 5.35 -4.14
N ASN A 119 1.36 6.58 -4.63
CA ASN A 119 1.46 7.74 -3.77
C ASN A 119 0.83 8.98 -4.39
N ARG A 120 0.52 9.97 -3.54
CA ARG A 120 0.10 11.31 -3.96
C ARG A 120 0.52 12.34 -2.93
N THR A 121 0.98 13.49 -3.40
CA THR A 121 1.21 14.67 -2.54
C THR A 121 -0.07 15.47 -2.40
N VAL A 122 -0.42 15.82 -1.16
CA VAL A 122 -1.61 16.59 -0.79
C VAL A 122 -1.26 17.57 0.33
N GLU A 123 -2.07 18.61 0.49
CA GLU A 123 -1.95 19.55 1.61
C GLU A 123 -2.38 18.90 2.93
N HIS A 124 -1.87 19.41 4.06
CA HIS A 124 -2.38 19.02 5.37
C HIS A 124 -3.78 19.63 5.56
N THR A 125 -4.78 18.79 5.81
CA THR A 125 -6.18 19.21 5.94
C THR A 125 -6.54 19.67 7.35
N GLY A 126 -5.69 19.41 8.35
CA GLY A 126 -5.98 19.76 9.73
C GLY A 126 -7.20 19.00 10.28
N LEU A 127 -8.02 19.70 11.07
CA LEU A 127 -9.23 19.16 11.72
C LEU A 127 -10.50 19.36 10.87
N GLU A 128 -10.36 19.85 9.64
CA GLU A 128 -11.51 20.10 8.75
C GLU A 128 -12.08 18.80 8.17
N ALA A 129 -13.14 18.94 7.36
CA ALA A 129 -13.72 17.82 6.62
C ALA A 129 -12.62 17.11 5.81
N GLY A 130 -12.57 15.78 5.90
CA GLY A 130 -11.50 15.01 5.29
C GLY A 130 -11.48 15.18 3.77
N ALA A 131 -10.27 15.32 3.20
CA ALA A 131 -10.11 15.43 1.76
C ALA A 131 -10.37 14.08 1.07
N ILE A 132 -10.82 14.17 -0.19
CA ILE A 132 -11.06 13.03 -1.07
C ILE A 132 -10.15 13.17 -2.27
N PHE A 133 -9.43 12.11 -2.62
CA PHE A 133 -8.54 12.10 -3.77
C PHE A 133 -8.25 10.67 -4.23
N THR A 134 -7.68 10.55 -5.43
CA THR A 134 -7.25 9.27 -6.00
C THR A 134 -5.74 9.10 -5.95
N ILE A 135 -5.27 7.86 -5.80
CA ILE A 135 -3.88 7.44 -5.95
C ILE A 135 -3.83 6.42 -7.09
N THR A 136 -2.95 6.64 -8.07
CA THR A 136 -2.65 5.63 -9.10
C THR A 136 -1.40 4.84 -8.68
N PRO A 137 -1.44 3.51 -8.59
CA PRO A 137 -0.26 2.70 -8.34
C PRO A 137 0.79 2.90 -9.44
N SER A 138 2.02 3.15 -9.03
CA SER A 138 3.13 3.43 -9.93
C SER A 138 4.24 2.39 -9.85
N GLU A 139 4.27 1.60 -8.79
CA GLU A 139 5.25 0.55 -8.57
C GLU A 139 4.54 -0.77 -8.33
N VAL A 140 5.07 -1.83 -8.94
CA VAL A 140 4.55 -3.17 -8.83
C VAL A 140 5.71 -4.16 -8.75
N SER A 141 5.58 -5.14 -7.87
CA SER A 141 6.49 -6.27 -7.77
C SER A 141 5.71 -7.56 -7.58
N ALA A 142 6.27 -8.66 -8.07
CA ALA A 142 5.75 -9.99 -7.90
C ALA A 142 6.89 -10.92 -7.48
N VAL A 143 6.66 -11.72 -6.45
CA VAL A 143 7.61 -12.70 -5.91
C VAL A 143 6.90 -14.05 -5.77
N ALA A 144 7.50 -15.10 -6.33
CA ALA A 144 7.06 -16.49 -6.22
C ALA A 144 7.93 -17.25 -5.22
#